data_AF-A0A0U3LC27-F1
#
_entry.id   AF-A0A0U3LC27-F1
#
_cell.length_a   1.000
_cell.length_b   1.000
_cell.length_c   1.000
_cell.angle_alpha   90.00
_cell.angle_beta   90.00
_cell.angle_gamma   90.00
#
_symmetry.space_group_name_H-M   'P 1'
#
loop_
_entity.id
_entity.type
_entity.pdbx_description
1 polymer ?
#
loop_
_entity_poly.entity_id
_entity_poly.type
_entity_poly.pdbx_seq_one_letter_code
_entity_poly.pdbx_strand_id
1 'polypeptide(L)' 'MALYKQGQLLTQSQHQAFDTLLPPGSDASNPGIYRCAVCGDEIGIAKGHVLPPQNHHQHVPGQGPIRWQLLVCAQQR' A
#
# COMPACT_ATOMS: atom_id res chain seq x y z
N MET A 1 -7.72 -3.07 -7.08
CA MET A 1 -8.61 -2.46 -6.08
C MET A 1 -9.00 -3.57 -5.12
N ALA A 2 -8.64 -3.42 -3.84
CA ALA A 2 -8.80 -4.49 -2.85
C ALA A 2 -10.24 -5.04 -2.79
N LEU A 3 -10.34 -6.37 -2.81
CA LEU A 3 -11.61 -7.09 -2.72
C LEU A 3 -11.94 -7.42 -1.27
N TYR A 4 -13.20 -7.26 -0.88
CA TYR A 4 -13.69 -7.65 0.45
C TYR A 4 -15.09 -8.28 0.34
N LYS A 5 -15.37 -9.27 1.19
CA LYS A 5 -16.70 -9.90 1.29
C LYS A 5 -17.52 -9.37 2.47
N GLN A 6 -16.87 -9.13 3.60
CA GLN A 6 -17.51 -8.78 4.88
C GLN A 6 -17.13 -7.35 5.30
N GLY A 7 -17.71 -6.35 4.62
CA GLY A 7 -17.38 -4.93 4.89
C GLY A 7 -17.66 -4.47 6.33
N GLN A 8 -18.59 -5.13 7.03
CA GLN A 8 -18.89 -4.87 8.46
C GLN A 8 -17.72 -5.17 9.40
N LEU A 9 -16.73 -5.97 8.94
CA LEU A 9 -15.51 -6.25 9.70
C LEU A 9 -14.39 -5.24 9.42
N LEU A 10 -14.65 -4.22 8.60
CA LEU A 10 -13.72 -3.14 8.32
C LEU A 10 -14.21 -1.85 8.99
N THR A 11 -13.29 -1.15 9.64
CA THR A 11 -13.54 0.18 10.19
C THR A 11 -12.94 1.21 9.26
N GLN A 12 -13.74 2.17 8.80
CA GLN A 12 -13.23 3.33 8.07
C GLN A 12 -12.36 4.16 9.02
N SER A 13 -11.20 4.60 8.54
CA SER A 13 -10.31 5.50 9.27
C SER A 13 -9.95 6.69 8.39
N GLN A 14 -9.75 7.85 9.03
CA GLN A 14 -9.23 9.07 8.39
C GLN A 14 -7.78 9.35 8.81
N HIS A 15 -7.07 8.33 9.28
CA HIS A 15 -5.70 8.50 9.75
C HIS A 15 -4.77 8.89 8.58
N GLN A 16 -3.89 9.88 8.80
CA GLN A 16 -2.99 10.43 7.78
C GLN A 16 -2.11 9.40 7.05
N ALA A 17 -1.86 8.24 7.67
CA ALA A 17 -1.09 7.16 7.05
C ALA A 17 -1.70 6.63 5.73
N PHE A 18 -3.01 6.81 5.53
CA PHE A 18 -3.69 6.46 4.28
C PHE A 18 -3.48 7.52 3.17
N ASP A 19 -3.05 8.73 3.53
CA ASP A 19 -2.82 9.84 2.58
C ASP A 19 -1.35 9.91 2.14
N THR A 20 -0.43 9.32 2.91
CA THR A 20 1.01 9.34 2.62
C THR A 20 1.39 8.46 1.43
N LEU A 21 2.15 9.04 0.50
CA LEU A 21 2.78 8.31 -0.61
C LEU A 21 4.23 7.95 -0.29
N LEU A 22 4.51 6.65 -0.17
CA LEU A 22 5.83 6.12 0.16
C LEU A 22 6.61 5.73 -1.11
N PRO A 23 7.91 6.05 -1.19
CA PRO A 23 8.75 5.54 -2.27
C PRO A 23 9.05 4.04 -2.09
N PRO A 24 9.53 3.36 -3.14
CA PRO A 24 10.00 1.97 -3.06
C PRO A 24 11.06 1.78 -1.97
N GLY A 25 11.09 0.59 -1.35
CA GLY A 25 12.04 0.28 -0.28
C GLY A 25 11.78 0.97 1.06
N SER A 26 10.72 1.78 1.19
CA SER A 26 10.36 2.38 2.48
C SER A 26 9.89 1.32 3.47
N ASP A 27 10.13 1.57 4.75
CA ASP A 27 9.59 0.73 5.82
C ASP A 27 8.05 0.74 5.83
N ALA A 28 7.44 -0.44 5.89
CA ALA A 28 6.00 -0.59 6.07
C ALA A 28 5.67 -0.59 7.57
N SER A 29 5.58 0.60 8.17
CA SER A 29 5.19 0.76 9.58
C SER A 29 3.77 0.22 9.85
N ASN A 30 2.89 0.29 8.86
CA ASN A 30 1.53 -0.23 8.91
C ASN A 30 1.43 -1.52 8.07
N PRO A 31 1.15 -2.68 8.67
CA PRO A 31 0.87 -3.88 7.89
C PRO A 31 -0.44 -3.74 7.13
N GLY A 32 -0.54 -4.38 5.97
CA GLY A 32 -1.80 -4.45 5.23
C GLY A 32 -1.62 -4.41 3.71
N ILE A 33 -2.61 -3.85 3.02
CA ILE A 33 -2.66 -3.75 1.56
C ILE A 33 -2.23 -2.34 1.15
N TYR A 34 -1.25 -2.27 0.27
CA TYR A 34 -0.82 -1.05 -0.39
C TYR A 34 -1.16 -1.07 -1.87
N ARG A 35 -1.46 0.10 -2.43
CA ARG A 35 -1.66 0.31 -3.87
C ARG A 35 -0.63 1.28 -4.43
N CYS A 36 -0.19 1.09 -5.67
CA CYS A 36 0.56 2.09 -6.40
C CYS A 36 -0.38 3.21 -6.82
N ALA A 37 -0.11 4.44 -6.41
CA ALA A 37 -0.92 5.61 -6.78
C ALA A 37 -0.81 5.96 -8.28
N VAL A 38 0.19 5.41 -8.98
CA VAL A 38 0.44 5.67 -10.40
C VAL A 38 -0.25 4.64 -11.30
N CYS A 39 -0.02 3.35 -11.10
CA CYS A 39 -0.55 2.28 -11.97
C CYS A 39 -1.71 1.49 -11.36
N GLY A 40 -1.96 1.62 -10.06
CA GLY A 40 -3.02 0.90 -9.36
C GLY A 40 -2.69 -0.54 -8.92
N ASP A 41 -1.47 -1.03 -9.18
CA ASP A 41 -1.02 -2.34 -8.72
C ASP A 41 -1.04 -2.45 -7.20
N GLU A 42 -1.30 -3.65 -6.66
CA GLU A 42 -1.54 -3.87 -5.23
C GLU A 42 -0.64 -4.96 -4.65
N ILE A 43 -0.23 -4.75 -3.40
CA ILE A 43 0.59 -5.70 -2.65
C ILE A 43 0.06 -5.85 -1.22
N GLY A 44 0.30 -7.01 -0.63
CA GLY A 44 0.17 -7.23 0.81
C GLY A 44 1.54 -7.21 1.48
N ILE A 45 1.65 -6.55 2.63
CA ILE A 45 2.89 -6.48 3.40
C ILE A 45 2.65 -6.66 4.91
N ALA A 46 3.53 -7.43 5.55
CA ALA A 46 3.53 -7.61 7.00
C ALA A 46 4.33 -6.50 7.70
N LYS A 47 4.08 -6.31 8.99
CA LYS A 47 4.70 -5.24 9.80
C LYS A 47 6.20 -5.51 9.92
N GLY A 48 7.01 -4.46 9.79
CA GLY A 48 8.47 -4.56 9.90
C GLY A 48 9.18 -5.06 8.64
N HIS A 49 8.44 -5.26 7.54
CA HIS A 49 9.02 -5.45 6.21
C HIS A 49 9.15 -4.12 5.47
N VAL A 50 9.96 -4.12 4.41
CA VAL A 50 10.11 -2.98 3.49
C VAL A 50 9.23 -3.15 2.26
N LEU A 51 8.68 -2.06 1.76
CA LEU A 51 7.92 -2.04 0.51
C LEU A 51 8.80 -2.49 -0.65
N PRO A 52 8.25 -3.19 -1.66
CA PRO A 52 9.03 -3.74 -2.76
C PRO A 52 9.89 -2.68 -3.44
N PRO A 53 11.13 -3.04 -3.82
CA PRO A 53 11.99 -2.14 -4.58
C PRO A 53 11.42 -1.89 -5.97
N GLN A 54 11.85 -0.79 -6.60
CA GLN A 54 11.37 -0.36 -7.92
C GLN A 54 11.52 -1.45 -9.01
N ASN A 55 12.45 -2.38 -8.81
CA ASN A 55 12.78 -3.43 -9.76
C ASN A 55 11.75 -4.57 -9.76
N HIS A 56 10.82 -4.59 -8.80
CA HIS A 56 9.79 -5.62 -8.69
C HIS A 56 8.67 -5.44 -9.73
N HIS A 57 8.33 -4.20 -10.08
CA HIS A 57 7.37 -3.86 -11.13
C HIS A 57 7.83 -2.57 -11.81
N GLN A 58 8.32 -2.66 -13.04
CA GLN A 58 8.72 -1.47 -13.79
C GLN A 58 7.50 -0.84 -14.46
N HIS A 59 7.25 0.43 -14.17
CA HIS A 59 6.31 1.21 -14.96
C HIS A 59 6.80 1.37 -16.39
N VAL A 60 5.86 1.55 -17.32
CA VAL A 60 6.21 1.99 -18.67
C VAL A 60 6.92 3.35 -18.62
N PRO A 61 7.87 3.61 -19.53
CA PRO A 61 8.54 4.90 -19.59
C PRO A 61 7.53 6.06 -19.65
N GLY A 62 7.74 7.08 -18.81
CA GLY A 62 6.89 8.27 -18.76
C GLY A 62 5.74 8.25 -17.75
N GLN A 63 5.42 7.12 -17.12
CA GLN A 63 4.37 7.05 -16.07
C GLN A 63 4.79 7.65 -14.72
N GLY A 64 6.08 7.91 -14.52
CA GLY A 64 6.64 8.35 -13.24
C GLY A 64 6.97 7.19 -12.31
N PRO A 65 7.59 7.46 -11.15
CA PRO A 65 8.07 6.42 -10.24
C PRO A 65 6.94 5.77 -9.42
N ILE A 66 7.18 4.55 -8.93
CA ILE A 66 6.27 3.88 -7.99
C ILE A 66 6.06 4.74 -6.73
N ARG A 67 4.81 4.81 -6.28
CA ARG A 67 4.37 5.50 -5.07
C ARG A 67 3.34 4.64 -4.35
N TRP A 68 3.72 4.06 -3.22
CA TRP A 68 2.87 3.18 -2.44
C TRP A 68 1.99 3.98 -1.49
N GLN A 69 0.68 3.71 -1.54
CA GLN A 69 -0.33 4.29 -0.66
C GLN A 69 -0.99 3.16 0.13
N LEU A 70 -1.12 3.31 1.44
CA LEU A 70 -1.85 2.35 2.27
C LEU A 70 -3.34 2.41 1.92
N LEU A 71 -3.95 1.25 1.64
CA LEU A 71 -5.37 1.13 1.31
C LEU A 71 -6.17 0.44 2.41
N VAL A 72 -5.61 -0.63 3.01
CA VAL A 72 -6.22 -1.34 4.14
C VAL A 72 -5.12 -1.62 5.15
N CYS A 73 -5.35 -1.28 6.42
CA CYS A 73 -4.40 -1.54 7.51
C CYS A 73 -4.87 -2.72 8.38
N ALA A 74 -3.99 -3.70 8.58
CA ALA A 74 -4.23 -4.76 9.56
C ALA A 74 -3.99 -4.23 10.97
N GLN A 75 -5.03 -4.27 11.82
CA GLN A 75 -4.92 -3.86 13.22
C GLN A 75 -4.51 -5.04 14.09
N GLN A 76 -3.40 -4.89 14.83
CA GLN A 76 -3.00 -5.84 15.86
C GLN A 76 -3.67 -5.46 17.18
N ARG A 77 -4.13 -6.46 17.94
CA ARG A 77 -4.61 -6.29 19.31
C ARG A 77 -3.55 -6.74 20.29
#